data_AF-A0A9X1PF27-F1
#
_entry.id   AF-A0A9X1PF27-F1
#
_cell.length_a   1.000
_cell.length_b   1.000
_cell.length_c   1.000
_cell.angle_alpha   90.00
_cell.angle_beta   90.00
_cell.angle_gamma   90.00
#
_symmetry.space_group_name_H-M   'P 1'
#
loop_
_entity.id
_entity.type
_entity.pdbx_description
1 polymer ?
#
loop_
_entity_poly.entity_id
_entity_poly.type
_entity_poly.pdbx_seq_one_letter_code
_entity_poly.pdbx_strand_id
1 'polypeptide(L)'
;MEGSAIVLKPMIDQAFAKINQFPGGNTLFYTRFSKSRAVVSTWKSGKVVPSDKDLMEFLQVSNDVIKELRDIQAQSIVRQTELLEEFQSLILA
;
A
#
# COMPACT_ATOMS: atom_id res chain seq x y z
N MET A 1 -14.27 3.63 26.98
CA MET A 1 -13.50 4.10 25.81
C MET A 1 -13.28 2.94 24.83
N GLU A 2 -14.35 2.34 24.29
CA GLU A 2 -14.26 1.10 23.48
C GLU A 2 -14.49 1.32 21.97
N GLY A 3 -14.97 2.50 21.57
CA GLY A 3 -15.34 2.77 20.16
C GLY A 3 -14.15 2.90 19.20
N SER A 4 -12.98 3.37 19.65
CA SER A 4 -11.87 3.74 18.76
C SER A 4 -11.05 2.53 18.26
N ALA A 5 -10.95 1.46 19.06
CA ALA A 5 -10.19 0.26 18.69
C ALA A 5 -10.90 -0.59 17.62
N ILE A 6 -12.24 -0.55 17.59
CA ILE A 6 -13.07 -1.36 16.69
C ILE A 6 -12.89 -0.95 15.23
N VAL A 7 -12.68 0.34 14.94
CA VAL A 7 -12.51 0.86 13.56
C VAL A 7 -11.06 0.76 13.09
N LEU A 8 -10.11 0.80 14.01
CA LEU A 8 -8.68 0.86 13.70
C LEU A 8 -8.15 -0.42 13.02
N LYS A 9 -8.49 -1.59 13.56
CA LYS A 9 -8.02 -2.86 13.00
C LYS A 9 -8.52 -3.09 11.56
N PRO A 10 -9.83 -2.95 11.25
CA PRO A 10 -10.31 -3.03 9.87
C PRO A 10 -9.62 -2.06 8.92
N MET A 11 -9.40 -0.81 9.35
CA MET A 11 -8.71 0.20 8.54
C MET A 11 -7.28 -0.22 8.19
N ILE A 12 -6.50 -0.66 9.19
CA ILE A 12 -5.13 -1.14 8.99
C ILE A 12 -5.12 -2.37 8.07
N ASP A 13 -6.03 -3.32 8.29
CA ASP A 13 -6.15 -4.52 7.47
C ASP A 13 -6.48 -4.18 6.00
N GLN A 14 -7.39 -3.25 5.76
CA GLN A 14 -7.75 -2.79 4.41
C GLN A 14 -6.60 -2.07 3.69
N ALA A 15 -5.86 -1.21 4.41
CA ALA A 15 -4.69 -0.53 3.85
C ALA A 15 -3.62 -1.54 3.42
N PHE A 16 -3.26 -2.48 4.30
CA PHE A 16 -2.27 -3.50 3.95
C PHE A 16 -2.77 -4.50 2.91
N ALA A 17 -4.08 -4.78 2.84
CA ALA A 17 -4.62 -5.61 1.76
C ALA A 17 -4.35 -4.98 0.38
N LYS A 18 -4.48 -3.64 0.25
CA LYS A 18 -4.16 -2.93 -0.99
C LYS A 18 -2.66 -2.82 -1.25
N ILE A 19 -1.88 -2.49 -0.22
CA ILE A 19 -0.42 -2.35 -0.35
C ILE A 19 0.23 -3.69 -0.72
N ASN A 20 -0.21 -4.80 -0.13
CA ASN A 20 0.33 -6.13 -0.36
C ASN A 20 -0.13 -6.76 -1.68
N GLN A 21 -1.04 -6.13 -2.45
CA GLN A 21 -1.34 -6.57 -3.82
C GLN A 21 -0.11 -6.45 -4.73
N PHE A 22 0.88 -5.65 -4.33
CA PHE A 22 2.08 -5.40 -5.10
C PHE A 22 3.29 -6.02 -4.41
N PRO A 23 4.11 -6.81 -5.13
CA PRO A 23 5.38 -7.30 -4.60
C PRO A 23 6.24 -6.15 -4.06
N GLY A 24 6.70 -6.26 -2.81
CA GLY A 24 7.50 -5.22 -2.16
C GLY A 24 6.72 -4.01 -1.63
N GLY A 25 5.40 -3.91 -1.84
CA GLY A 25 4.59 -2.78 -1.36
C GLY A 25 4.69 -2.58 0.16
N ASN A 26 4.71 -3.67 0.92
CA ASN A 26 4.90 -3.61 2.37
C ASN A 26 6.25 -2.97 2.74
N THR A 27 7.31 -3.33 2.03
CA THR A 27 8.64 -2.75 2.25
C THR A 27 8.62 -1.26 1.93
N LEU A 28 8.03 -0.85 0.79
CA LEU A 28 7.90 0.55 0.40
C LEU A 28 7.10 1.38 1.41
N PHE A 29 6.06 0.81 2.02
CA PHE A 29 5.35 1.47 3.10
C PHE A 29 6.26 1.78 4.30
N TYR A 30 7.01 0.78 4.78
CA TYR A 30 7.87 0.95 5.95
C TYR A 30 9.18 1.72 5.69
N THR A 31 9.54 2.04 4.43
CA THR A 31 10.62 3.01 4.16
C THR A 31 10.17 4.45 4.35
N ARG A 32 8.85 4.71 4.33
CA ARG A 32 8.27 6.07 4.43
C ARG A 32 7.56 6.30 5.75
N PHE A 33 7.03 5.25 6.36
CA PHE A 33 6.30 5.36 7.61
C PHE A 33 7.24 5.39 8.82
N SER A 34 7.03 6.34 9.74
CA SER A 34 7.91 6.56 10.88
C SER A 34 7.90 5.44 11.93
N LYS A 35 6.84 4.61 11.96
CA LYS A 35 6.72 3.52 12.94
C LYS A 35 7.10 2.18 12.36
N SER A 36 7.68 1.35 13.23
CA SER A 36 8.03 -0.03 12.87
C SER A 36 6.81 -0.92 12.74
N ARG A 37 7.00 -2.06 12.08
CA ARG A 37 6.02 -3.16 12.00
C ARG A 37 5.50 -3.60 13.36
N ALA A 38 6.36 -3.65 14.36
CA ALA A 38 5.99 -4.06 15.71
C ALA A 38 4.99 -3.08 16.35
N VAL A 39 5.21 -1.77 16.17
CA VAL A 39 4.29 -0.74 16.67
C VAL A 39 2.92 -0.87 16.00
N VAL A 40 2.87 -0.99 14.68
CA VAL A 40 1.59 -1.18 13.96
C VAL A 40 0.87 -2.48 14.38
N SER A 41 1.62 -3.54 14.66
CA SER A 41 1.06 -4.78 15.20
C SER A 41 0.36 -4.58 16.55
N THR A 42 0.94 -3.77 17.45
CA THR A 42 0.33 -3.45 18.75
C THR A 42 -0.96 -2.63 18.62
N TRP A 43 -1.08 -1.82 17.56
CA TRP A 43 -2.31 -1.11 17.22
C TRP A 43 -3.41 -2.07 16.78
N LYS A 44 -3.08 -3.04 15.92
CA LYS A 44 -4.02 -4.07 15.45
C LYS A 44 -4.56 -4.94 16.58
N SER A 45 -3.75 -5.22 17.60
CA SER A 45 -4.16 -6.01 18.76
C SER A 45 -4.88 -5.18 19.83
N GLY A 46 -5.05 -3.87 19.63
CA GLY A 46 -5.63 -2.97 20.62
C GLY A 46 -4.78 -2.78 21.89
N LYS A 47 -3.52 -3.22 21.88
CA LYS A 47 -2.61 -3.09 23.04
C LYS A 47 -2.14 -1.65 23.22
N VAL A 48 -1.98 -0.94 22.10
CA VAL A 48 -1.59 0.47 22.07
C VAL A 48 -2.57 1.19 21.16
N VAL A 49 -3.08 2.33 21.62
CA VAL A 49 -3.89 3.22 20.79
C VAL A 49 -2.93 4.22 20.13
N PRO A 50 -2.89 4.32 18.79
CA PRO A 50 -2.09 5.31 18.09
C PRO A 50 -2.57 6.73 18.43
N SER A 51 -1.66 7.70 18.40
CA SER A 51 -2.06 9.11 18.46
C SER A 51 -2.69 9.56 17.15
N ASP A 52 -3.44 10.66 17.16
CA ASP A 52 -4.02 11.24 15.94
C ASP A 52 -2.95 11.56 14.89
N LYS A 53 -1.77 12.03 15.33
CA LYS A 53 -0.62 12.26 14.45
C LYS A 53 -0.17 10.98 13.76
N ASP A 54 -0.09 9.87 14.50
CA ASP A 54 0.32 8.58 13.95
C ASP A 54 -0.72 8.04 12.95
N LEU A 55 -2.01 8.26 13.22
CA LEU A 55 -3.11 7.88 12.33
C LEU A 55 -3.09 8.68 11.03
N MET A 56 -2.91 10.00 11.13
CA MET A 56 -2.83 10.87 9.95
C MET A 56 -1.63 10.52 9.08
N GLU A 57 -0.46 10.26 9.69
CA GLU A 57 0.71 9.79 8.96
C GLU A 57 0.46 8.43 8.31
N PHE A 58 -0.13 7.48 9.04
CA PHE A 58 -0.44 6.15 8.52
C PHE A 58 -1.33 6.23 7.28
N LEU A 59 -2.39 7.04 7.34
CA LEU A 59 -3.33 7.24 6.23
C LEU A 59 -2.65 7.91 5.04
N GLN A 60 -1.87 8.97 5.28
CA GLN A 60 -1.15 9.67 4.23
C GLN A 60 -0.16 8.76 3.50
N VAL A 61 0.73 8.11 4.26
CA VAL A 61 1.73 7.19 3.68
C VAL A 61 1.06 6.02 2.98
N SER A 62 -0.02 5.46 3.55
CA SER A 62 -0.78 4.39 2.89
C SER A 62 -1.34 4.84 1.55
N ASN A 63 -1.94 6.02 1.47
CA ASN A 63 -2.51 6.55 0.23
C ASN A 63 -1.44 6.82 -0.83
N ASP A 64 -0.32 7.43 -0.43
CA ASP A 64 0.78 7.74 -1.35
C ASP A 64 1.40 6.47 -1.93
N VAL A 65 1.64 5.46 -1.09
CA VAL A 65 2.16 4.16 -1.53
C VAL A 65 1.17 3.43 -2.42
N ILE A 66 -0.11 3.40 -2.07
CA ILE A 66 -1.14 2.77 -2.92
C ILE A 66 -1.23 3.46 -4.28
N LYS A 67 -1.13 4.80 -4.33
CA LYS A 67 -1.15 5.56 -5.57
C LYS A 67 0.06 5.23 -6.43
N GLU A 68 1.26 5.28 -5.86
CA GLU A 68 2.49 4.97 -6.60
C GLU A 68 2.50 3.55 -7.16
N LEU A 69 2.05 2.57 -6.38
CA LEU A 69 1.96 1.18 -6.84
C LEU A 69 0.97 1.02 -8.01
N ARG A 70 -0.14 1.77 -8.01
CA ARG A 70 -1.08 1.81 -9.14
C ARG A 70 -0.48 2.49 -10.37
N ASP A 71 0.25 3.58 -10.18
CA ASP A 71 0.89 4.30 -11.28
C ASP A 71 1.96 3.41 -11.96
N ILE A 72 2.76 2.68 -11.17
CA ILE A 72 3.72 1.68 -11.67
C ILE A 72 3.01 0.57 -12.46
N GLN A 73 1.90 0.05 -11.93
CA GLN A 73 1.14 -1.00 -12.62
C GLN A 73 0.54 -0.51 -13.93
N ALA A 74 -0.02 0.71 -13.96
CA ALA A 74 -0.56 1.30 -15.18
C ALA A 74 0.54 1.45 -16.24
N GLN A 75 1.73 1.94 -15.86
CA GLN A 75 2.88 2.04 -16.77
C GLN A 75 3.33 0.67 -17.27
N SER A 76 3.36 -0.34 -16.40
CA SER A 76 3.71 -1.72 -16.79
C SER A 76 2.73 -2.29 -17.81
N ILE A 77 1.43 -2.02 -17.68
CA ILE A 77 0.41 -2.48 -18.62
C ILE A 77 0.61 -1.80 -19.99
N VAL A 78 0.79 -0.48 -20.01
CA VAL A 78 1.05 0.27 -21.24
C VAL A 78 2.28 -0.28 -21.95
N ARG A 79 3.39 -0.49 -21.22
CA ARG A 79 4.62 -1.03 -21.82
C ARG A 79 4.45 -2.44 -22.37
N GLN A 80 3.67 -3.29 -21.71
CA GLN A 80 3.37 -4.64 -22.22
C GLN A 80 2.56 -4.59 -23.52
N THR A 81 1.58 -3.69 -23.61
CA THR A 81 0.81 -3.47 -24.84
C THR A 81 1.72 -3.01 -25.99
N GLU A 82 2.57 -2.01 -25.75
CA GLU A 82 3.53 -1.53 -26.76
C GLU A 82 4.46 -2.65 -27.24
N LEU A 83 5.02 -3.45 -26.32
CA LEU A 83 5.89 -4.58 -26.66
C LEU A 83 5.17 -5.64 -27.50
N LEU A 84 3.88 -5.90 -27.23
CA LEU A 84 3.08 -6.83 -28.02
C LEU A 84 2.83 -6.29 -29.43
N GLU A 85 2.56 -4.99 -29.58
CA GLU A 85 2.39 -4.34 -30.88
C GLU A 85 3.69 -4.30 -31.69
N GLU A 86 4.82 -3.98 -31.05
CA GLU A 86 6.17 -4.05 -31.63
C GLU A 86 6.46 -5.47 -32.15
N PHE A 87 6.17 -6.50 -31.34
CA PHE A 87 6.39 -7.90 -31.70
C PHE A 87 5.48 -8.37 -32.85
N GLN A 88 4.19 -8.01 -32.83
CA GLN A 88 3.27 -8.35 -33.91
C GLN A 88 3.68 -7.73 -35.24
N SER A 89 4.17 -6.48 -35.21
CA SER A 89 4.67 -5.78 -36.39
C SER A 89 5.89 -6.48 -37.00
N LEU A 90 6.75 -7.08 -36.18
CA LEU A 90 7.92 -7.84 -36.65
C LEU A 90 7.56 -9.20 -37.29
N ILE A 91 6.48 -9.84 -36.87
CA ILE A 91 6.05 -11.14 -37.43
C ILE A 91 5.29 -10.95 -38.75
N LEU A 92 4.56 -9.85 -38.91
CA LEU A 92 3.71 -9.59 -40.07
C LEU A 92 4.44 -8.86 -41.22
N ALA A 93 5.68 -8.41 -41.00
CA ALA A 93 6.57 -7.84 -42.01
C ALA A 93 7.38 -8.94 -42.72
#